data_AF-A0A819NQ40-F1
#
_entry.id   AF-A0A819NQ40-F1
#
_cell.length_a   1.000
_cell.length_b   1.000
_cell.length_c   1.000
_cell.angle_alpha   90.00
_cell.angle_beta   90.00
_cell.angle_gamma   90.00
#
_symmetry.space_group_name_H-M   'P 1'
#
loop_
_entity.id
_entity.type
_entity.pdbx_description
1 polymer ?
#
loop_
_entity_poly.entity_id
_entity_poly.type
_entity_poly.pdbx_seq_one_letter_code
_entity_poly.pdbx_strand_id
1 'polypeptide(L)'
;MVENLSSQLPTLDKYIGRIKRQQTDDKDCLKWDIEKGLPHLPVPSLDATLTKYLRCLEPIQSRDEFDRTKTLVDQFRSSDTNVGQHLQDMLTEHAAKSENYAVDWWLEDMYLANSLSLPINSNPAFVLPQQHFTGTENYLKFIAKLISGILDYKVLIDARALPIDRATSREKGQPLCMEQYYRLFSCYRMPDVSIDRLLQIRNSKLLYHQGEHVIVAYRNQFFVLNVIINFTRLDEDDIYTLLRRVVQIADDDPWSTDEVGIYTSLPRRTWAHVRTELMK
;
A
#
# COMPACT_ATOMS: atom_id res chain seq x y z
N MET A 1 8.43 -34.69 -14.92
CA MET A 1 8.20 -33.47 -15.71
C MET A 1 7.51 -32.47 -14.82
N VAL A 2 8.28 -31.68 -14.07
CA VAL A 2 7.74 -30.50 -13.38
C VAL A 2 7.76 -29.41 -14.44
N GLU A 3 6.62 -29.13 -15.04
CA GLU A 3 6.49 -28.00 -15.96
C GLU A 3 6.95 -26.74 -15.23
N ASN A 4 7.96 -26.11 -15.81
CA ASN A 4 8.61 -24.91 -15.31
C ASN A 4 7.55 -23.79 -15.34
N LEU A 5 6.86 -23.56 -14.20
CA LEU A 5 5.88 -22.47 -14.03
C LEU A 5 6.46 -21.10 -14.42
N SER A 6 7.79 -20.95 -14.43
CA SER A 6 8.46 -19.75 -14.91
C SER A 6 8.33 -19.50 -16.42
N SER A 7 7.93 -20.50 -17.20
CA SER A 7 7.62 -20.39 -18.65
C SER A 7 6.15 -20.08 -18.95
N GLN A 8 5.26 -20.21 -17.96
CA GLN A 8 3.81 -19.98 -18.13
C GLN A 8 3.36 -18.58 -17.69
N LEU A 9 4.15 -17.89 -16.86
CA LEU A 9 3.88 -16.50 -16.51
C LEU A 9 4.25 -15.59 -17.68
N PRO A 10 3.32 -14.77 -18.21
CA PRO A 10 3.66 -13.80 -19.26
C PRO A 10 4.74 -12.86 -18.72
N THR A 11 5.74 -12.56 -19.57
CA THR A 11 6.69 -11.48 -19.25
C THR A 11 5.94 -10.19 -18.94
N LEU A 12 6.54 -9.33 -18.14
CA LEU A 12 5.94 -8.04 -17.77
C LEU A 12 5.51 -7.24 -19.00
N ASP A 13 6.33 -7.24 -20.05
CA ASP A 13 6.00 -6.64 -21.35
C ASP A 13 4.77 -7.26 -22.02
N LYS A 14 4.65 -8.59 -22.00
CA LYS A 14 3.50 -9.29 -22.59
C LYS A 14 2.22 -9.00 -21.80
N TYR A 15 2.32 -8.91 -20.48
CA TYR A 15 1.21 -8.53 -19.60
C TYR A 15 0.76 -7.10 -19.87
N ILE A 16 1.69 -6.15 -19.92
CA ILE A 16 1.42 -4.73 -20.20
C ILE A 16 0.86 -4.55 -21.59
N GLY A 17 1.46 -5.19 -22.60
CA GLY A 17 0.98 -5.14 -23.98
C GLY A 17 -0.43 -5.68 -24.12
N ARG A 18 -0.80 -6.70 -23.34
CA ARG A 18 -2.18 -7.22 -23.30
C ARG A 18 -3.15 -6.19 -22.70
N ILE A 19 -2.79 -5.56 -21.58
CA ILE A 19 -3.64 -4.52 -20.95
C ILE A 19 -3.84 -3.34 -21.90
N LYS A 20 -2.76 -2.84 -22.51
CA LYS A 20 -2.83 -1.70 -23.44
C LYS A 20 -3.77 -2.00 -24.60
N ARG A 21 -3.64 -3.17 -25.24
CA ARG A 21 -4.54 -3.58 -26.33
C ARG A 21 -6.00 -3.67 -25.89
N GLN A 22 -6.24 -4.27 -24.73
CA GLN A 22 -7.61 -4.39 -24.20
C GLN A 22 -8.25 -3.00 -23.97
N GLN A 23 -7.47 -2.02 -23.53
CA GLN A 23 -7.97 -0.67 -23.26
C GLN A 23 -8.14 0.18 -24.52
N THR A 24 -7.30 0.02 -25.55
CA THR A 24 -7.44 0.77 -26.81
C THR A 24 -8.69 0.35 -27.58
N ASP A 25 -9.08 -0.91 -27.47
CA ASP A 25 -10.18 -1.49 -28.24
C ASP A 25 -11.55 -1.34 -27.53
N ASP A 26 -11.55 -0.90 -26.27
CA ASP A 26 -12.79 -0.73 -25.47
C ASP A 26 -13.37 0.68 -25.65
N LYS A 27 -14.54 0.75 -26.30
CA LYS A 27 -15.30 1.99 -26.52
C LYS A 27 -15.66 2.73 -25.23
N ASP A 28 -15.80 2.04 -24.10
CA ASP A 28 -16.08 2.68 -22.81
C ASP A 28 -14.86 3.43 -22.28
N CYS A 29 -13.64 2.98 -22.59
CA CYS A 29 -12.39 3.65 -22.21
C CYS A 29 -12.17 4.96 -22.97
N LEU A 30 -12.60 5.01 -24.25
CA LEU A 30 -12.44 6.16 -25.15
C LEU A 30 -13.35 7.35 -24.81
N LYS A 31 -14.37 7.15 -23.96
CA LYS A 31 -15.27 8.22 -23.51
C LYS A 31 -14.60 9.20 -22.55
N TRP A 32 -13.48 8.81 -21.94
CA TRP A 32 -12.83 9.56 -20.89
C TRP A 32 -11.60 10.29 -21.40
N ASP A 33 -11.63 11.62 -21.22
CA ASP A 33 -10.51 12.51 -21.53
C ASP A 33 -9.53 12.53 -20.35
N ILE A 34 -8.35 11.95 -20.56
CA ILE A 34 -7.30 11.85 -19.53
C ILE A 34 -6.60 13.19 -19.27
N GLU A 35 -6.71 14.16 -20.17
CA GLU A 35 -6.09 15.48 -20.02
C GLU A 35 -6.84 16.36 -19.01
N LYS A 36 -8.13 16.09 -18.77
CA LYS A 36 -8.97 16.81 -17.81
C LYS A 36 -8.69 16.47 -16.34
N GLY A 37 -7.85 15.47 -16.08
CA GLY A 37 -7.58 14.99 -14.73
C GLY A 37 -8.74 14.17 -14.14
N LEU A 38 -8.50 13.62 -12.94
CA LEU A 38 -9.50 12.82 -12.23
C LEU A 38 -10.49 13.70 -11.48
N PRO A 39 -11.76 13.30 -11.37
CA PRO A 39 -12.71 14.01 -10.52
C PRO A 39 -12.26 13.95 -9.05
N HIS A 40 -12.44 15.07 -8.35
CA HIS A 40 -12.25 15.12 -6.90
C HIS A 40 -13.28 14.24 -6.18
N LEU A 41 -12.93 13.81 -4.96
CA LEU A 41 -13.86 13.06 -4.12
C LEU A 41 -15.10 13.93 -3.82
N PRO A 42 -16.32 13.49 -4.17
CA PRO A 42 -17.51 14.29 -3.97
C PRO A 42 -17.93 14.29 -2.50
N VAL A 43 -18.47 15.42 -2.03
CA VAL A 43 -19.17 15.50 -0.74
C VAL A 43 -20.66 15.17 -0.97
N PRO A 44 -21.17 14.03 -0.47
CA PRO A 44 -22.60 13.72 -0.59
C PRO A 44 -23.45 14.69 0.23
N SER A 45 -24.73 14.85 -0.14
CA SER A 45 -25.63 15.69 0.66
C SER A 45 -25.81 15.11 2.06
N LEU A 46 -25.98 16.00 3.04
CA LEU A 46 -26.24 15.64 4.43
C LEU A 46 -27.46 14.71 4.54
N ASP A 47 -28.56 15.06 3.86
CA ASP A 47 -29.79 14.27 3.88
C ASP A 47 -29.59 12.85 3.35
N ALA A 48 -28.92 12.70 2.20
CA ALA A 48 -28.66 11.38 1.60
C ALA A 48 -27.78 10.51 2.51
N THR A 49 -26.78 11.11 3.15
CA THR A 49 -25.89 10.42 4.10
C THR A 49 -26.65 9.95 5.34
N LEU A 50 -27.42 10.84 5.99
CA LEU A 50 -28.19 10.51 7.20
C LEU A 50 -29.29 9.48 6.92
N THR A 51 -29.99 9.59 5.79
CA THR A 51 -31.01 8.62 5.38
C THR A 51 -30.40 7.25 5.14
N LYS A 52 -29.24 7.17 4.48
CA LYS A 52 -28.52 5.91 4.29
C LYS A 52 -28.00 5.36 5.62
N TYR A 53 -27.49 6.21 6.52
CA TYR A 53 -27.01 5.84 7.84
C TYR A 53 -28.10 5.14 8.66
N LEU A 54 -29.29 5.75 8.77
CA LEU A 54 -30.43 5.12 9.46
C LEU A 54 -30.80 3.77 8.84
N ARG A 55 -30.91 3.70 7.51
CA ARG A 55 -31.22 2.43 6.82
C ARG A 55 -30.20 1.33 7.07
N CYS A 56 -28.92 1.68 7.24
CA CYS A 56 -27.85 0.73 7.56
C CYS A 56 -27.89 0.26 9.03
N LEU A 57 -28.39 1.10 9.94
CA LEU A 57 -28.45 0.80 11.37
C LEU A 57 -29.72 0.04 11.78
N GLU A 58 -30.83 0.27 11.10
CA GLU A 58 -32.13 -0.37 11.38
C GLU A 58 -32.03 -1.90 11.55
N PRO A 59 -31.30 -2.68 10.70
CA PRO A 59 -31.23 -4.13 10.86
C PRO A 59 -30.26 -4.61 11.96
N ILE A 60 -29.42 -3.75 12.54
CA ILE A 60 -28.38 -4.14 13.50
C ILE A 60 -28.60 -3.57 14.91
N GLN A 61 -29.54 -2.65 15.09
CA GLN A 61 -29.91 -2.08 16.38
C GLN A 61 -31.23 -2.69 16.89
N SER A 62 -31.41 -2.68 18.21
CA SER A 62 -32.75 -2.90 18.79
C SER A 62 -33.68 -1.73 18.47
N ARG A 63 -34.99 -1.93 18.63
CA ARG A 63 -35.99 -0.88 18.34
C ARG A 63 -35.77 0.39 19.17
N ASP A 64 -35.55 0.24 20.48
CA ASP A 64 -35.34 1.37 21.38
C ASP A 64 -34.06 2.16 21.04
N GLU A 65 -32.98 1.46 20.66
CA GLU A 65 -31.74 2.09 20.20
C GLU A 65 -31.92 2.82 18.86
N PHE A 66 -32.68 2.22 17.94
CA PHE A 66 -32.96 2.83 16.65
C PHE A 66 -33.83 4.07 16.78
N ASP A 67 -34.88 4.04 17.60
CA ASP A 67 -35.76 5.20 17.88
C ASP A 67 -34.97 6.35 18.50
N ARG A 68 -34.04 6.05 19.42
CA ARG A 68 -33.11 7.04 19.97
C ARG A 68 -32.17 7.59 18.88
N THR A 69 -31.61 6.73 18.05
CA THR A 69 -30.71 7.14 16.95
C THR A 69 -31.43 8.05 15.96
N LYS A 70 -32.65 7.70 15.58
CA LYS A 70 -33.51 8.52 14.71
C LYS A 70 -33.76 9.90 15.30
N THR A 71 -34.11 9.96 16.58
CA THR A 71 -34.31 11.24 17.29
C THR A 71 -33.05 12.12 17.23
N LEU A 72 -31.86 11.55 17.45
CA LEU A 72 -30.59 12.27 17.35
C LEU A 72 -30.29 12.74 15.93
N VAL A 73 -30.55 11.90 14.92
CA VAL A 73 -30.38 12.25 13.51
C VAL A 73 -31.32 13.40 13.11
N ASP A 74 -32.57 13.36 13.57
CA ASP A 74 -33.55 14.43 13.32
C ASP A 74 -33.12 15.74 13.98
N GLN A 75 -32.58 15.69 15.21
CA GLN A 75 -32.00 16.86 15.89
C GLN A 75 -30.77 17.42 15.16
N PHE A 76 -29.90 16.54 14.65
CA PHE A 76 -28.70 16.93 13.90
C PHE A 76 -29.05 17.55 12.54
N ARG A 77 -30.13 17.08 11.91
CA ARG A 77 -30.68 17.60 10.66
C ARG A 77 -31.48 18.90 10.87
N SER A 78 -32.02 19.13 12.07
CA SER A 78 -32.92 20.25 12.35
C SER A 78 -32.26 21.61 12.10
N SER A 79 -32.99 22.50 11.42
CA SER A 79 -32.63 23.91 11.27
C SER A 79 -32.56 24.66 12.60
N ASP A 80 -33.22 24.16 13.64
CA ASP A 80 -33.24 24.81 14.96
C ASP A 80 -31.88 24.74 15.65
N THR A 81 -31.15 23.62 15.50
CA THR A 81 -29.79 23.48 16.02
C THR A 81 -28.74 23.90 14.99
N ASN A 82 -29.04 23.72 13.70
CA ASN A 82 -28.20 24.01 12.55
C ASN A 82 -26.81 23.33 12.56
N VAL A 83 -26.57 22.37 13.46
CA VAL A 83 -25.25 21.74 13.64
C VAL A 83 -24.85 20.94 12.40
N GLY A 84 -25.73 20.09 11.88
CA GLY A 84 -25.43 19.25 10.73
C GLY A 84 -25.14 20.06 9.47
N GLN A 85 -25.95 21.10 9.20
CA GLN A 85 -25.74 21.96 8.03
C GLN A 85 -24.45 22.78 8.17
N HIS A 86 -24.16 23.33 9.36
CA HIS A 86 -22.90 24.05 9.59
C HIS A 86 -21.66 23.17 9.30
N LEU A 87 -21.66 21.92 9.77
CA LEU A 87 -20.58 20.98 9.49
C LEU A 87 -20.51 20.58 8.01
N GLN A 88 -21.65 20.42 7.34
CA GLN A 88 -21.71 20.15 5.91
C GLN A 88 -21.12 21.30 5.09
N ASP A 89 -21.38 22.55 5.47
CA ASP A 89 -20.84 23.74 4.82
C ASP A 89 -19.32 23.80 4.99
N MET A 90 -18.82 23.58 6.21
CA MET A 90 -17.38 23.50 6.49
C MET A 90 -16.70 22.38 5.70
N LEU A 91 -17.32 21.20 5.62
CA LEU A 91 -16.80 20.09 4.83
C LEU A 91 -16.75 20.41 3.34
N THR A 92 -17.78 21.09 2.83
CA THR A 92 -17.84 21.50 1.42
C THR A 92 -16.77 22.54 1.10
N GLU A 93 -16.56 23.52 1.99
CA GLU A 93 -15.49 24.50 1.85
C GLU A 93 -14.10 23.85 1.91
N HIS A 94 -13.89 22.92 2.84
CA HIS A 94 -12.65 22.16 2.94
C HIS A 94 -12.41 21.34 1.66
N ALA A 95 -13.44 20.66 1.15
CA ALA A 95 -13.34 19.87 -0.07
C ALA A 95 -13.02 20.70 -1.31
N ALA A 96 -13.55 21.91 -1.41
CA ALA A 96 -13.23 22.82 -2.52
C ALA A 96 -11.77 23.27 -2.53
N LYS A 97 -11.05 23.18 -1.40
CA LYS A 97 -9.66 23.61 -1.24
C LYS A 97 -8.65 22.44 -1.20
N SER A 98 -9.13 21.20 -1.27
CA SER A 98 -8.33 20.00 -1.08
C SER A 98 -8.34 19.12 -2.33
N GLU A 99 -7.21 18.49 -2.67
CA GLU A 99 -7.18 17.48 -3.75
C GLU A 99 -8.09 16.29 -3.40
N ASN A 100 -8.04 15.84 -2.15
CA ASN A 100 -8.95 14.87 -1.57
C ASN A 100 -9.16 15.23 -0.10
N TYR A 101 -10.38 15.63 0.27
CA TYR A 101 -10.69 16.12 1.61
C TYR A 101 -10.62 15.05 2.71
N ALA A 102 -10.68 13.77 2.34
CA ALA A 102 -10.82 12.68 3.30
C ALA A 102 -9.51 11.91 3.51
N VAL A 103 -8.49 12.09 2.68
CA VAL A 103 -7.33 11.19 2.66
C VAL A 103 -6.56 11.21 3.98
N ASP A 104 -6.37 12.38 4.58
CA ASP A 104 -5.62 12.52 5.84
C ASP A 104 -6.43 11.96 7.01
N TRP A 105 -7.72 12.31 7.10
CA TRP A 105 -8.61 11.78 8.13
C TRP A 105 -8.76 10.26 8.06
N TRP A 106 -8.95 9.73 6.85
CA TRP A 106 -9.08 8.29 6.63
C TRP A 106 -7.79 7.56 6.95
N LEU A 107 -6.63 8.08 6.52
CA LEU A 107 -5.35 7.43 6.79
C LEU A 107 -5.05 7.41 8.29
N GLU A 108 -5.34 8.52 8.98
CA GLU A 108 -5.17 8.62 10.43
C GLU A 108 -6.09 7.65 11.17
N ASP A 109 -7.40 7.76 10.97
CA ASP A 109 -8.42 6.97 11.67
C ASP A 109 -8.30 5.47 11.39
N MET A 110 -8.20 5.09 10.10
CA MET A 110 -8.21 3.70 9.69
C MET A 110 -6.91 2.97 10.03
N TYR A 111 -5.76 3.66 10.01
CA TYR A 111 -4.45 3.02 10.16
C TYR A 111 -3.59 3.65 11.25
N LEU A 112 -3.23 4.92 11.15
CA LEU A 112 -2.11 5.48 11.93
C LEU A 112 -2.42 5.62 13.42
N ALA A 113 -3.67 5.94 13.77
CA ALA A 113 -4.13 6.04 15.15
C ALA A 113 -4.41 4.66 15.79
N ASN A 114 -4.55 3.61 14.98
CA ASN A 114 -4.78 2.25 15.48
C ASN A 114 -3.52 1.73 16.19
N SER A 115 -3.65 1.47 17.50
CA SER A 115 -2.56 1.03 18.35
C SER A 115 -2.33 -0.48 18.39
N LEU A 116 -3.17 -1.29 17.74
CA LEU A 116 -3.00 -2.73 17.65
C LEU A 116 -1.70 -3.11 16.92
N SER A 117 -1.18 -4.30 17.21
CA SER A 117 -0.04 -4.83 16.45
C SER A 117 -0.40 -4.96 14.96
N LEU A 118 0.57 -4.72 14.07
CA LEU A 118 0.31 -4.79 12.62
C LEU A 118 0.03 -6.21 12.11
N PRO A 119 0.76 -7.26 12.52
CA PRO A 119 0.47 -8.62 12.10
C PRO A 119 -0.97 -9.00 12.48
N ILE A 120 -1.66 -9.67 11.57
CA ILE A 120 -3.07 -10.10 11.71
C ILE A 120 -4.08 -8.94 11.68
N ASN A 121 -3.87 -7.88 12.46
CA ASN A 121 -4.88 -6.84 12.64
C ASN A 121 -4.90 -5.78 11.51
N SER A 122 -3.78 -5.58 10.81
CA SER A 122 -3.67 -4.52 9.80
C SER A 122 -2.99 -4.96 8.51
N ASN A 123 -1.86 -5.68 8.59
CA ASN A 123 -1.08 -6.06 7.41
C ASN A 123 -1.73 -7.26 6.71
N PRO A 124 -2.25 -7.11 5.47
CA PRO A 124 -2.73 -8.25 4.70
C PRO A 124 -1.56 -9.11 4.21
N ALA A 125 -1.84 -10.39 3.95
CA ALA A 125 -0.88 -11.32 3.37
C ALA A 125 -1.44 -11.95 2.10
N PHE A 126 -0.57 -12.19 1.13
CA PHE A 126 -0.89 -12.93 -0.10
C PHE A 126 -0.11 -14.23 -0.11
N VAL A 127 -0.81 -15.34 -0.36
CA VAL A 127 -0.18 -16.65 -0.58
C VAL A 127 -0.01 -16.84 -2.08
N LEU A 128 1.25 -16.90 -2.54
CA LEU A 128 1.59 -17.14 -3.93
C LEU A 128 1.55 -18.65 -4.25
N PRO A 129 1.48 -19.04 -5.54
CA PRO A 129 1.53 -20.44 -5.93
C PRO A 129 2.73 -21.17 -5.31
N GLN A 130 2.47 -22.33 -4.72
CA GLN A 130 3.50 -23.12 -4.06
C GLN A 130 4.62 -23.48 -5.04
N GLN A 131 5.86 -23.24 -4.61
CA GLN A 131 7.06 -23.63 -5.36
C GLN A 131 7.69 -24.86 -4.72
N HIS A 132 8.29 -25.72 -5.54
CA HIS A 132 9.05 -26.88 -5.09
C HIS A 132 10.53 -26.69 -5.41
N PHE A 133 11.35 -26.50 -4.38
CA PHE A 133 12.78 -26.31 -4.54
C PHE A 133 13.55 -27.56 -4.11
N THR A 134 14.42 -28.07 -4.98
CA THR A 134 15.41 -29.09 -4.64
C THR A 134 16.68 -28.40 -4.15
N GLY A 135 16.72 -28.08 -2.85
CA GLY A 135 17.88 -27.48 -2.18
C GLY A 135 17.96 -25.95 -2.24
N THR A 136 18.91 -25.41 -1.47
CA THR A 136 19.11 -23.97 -1.27
C THR A 136 19.43 -23.23 -2.57
N GLU A 137 20.18 -23.85 -3.49
CA GLU A 137 20.53 -23.23 -4.77
C GLU A 137 19.28 -22.83 -5.58
N ASN A 138 18.34 -23.75 -5.76
CA ASN A 138 17.13 -23.49 -6.56
C ASN A 138 16.20 -22.49 -5.88
N TYR A 139 16.14 -22.53 -4.55
CA TYR A 139 15.45 -21.53 -3.74
C TYR A 139 16.05 -20.12 -3.97
N LEU A 140 17.37 -19.97 -3.87
CA LEU A 140 18.02 -18.67 -4.05
C LEU A 140 17.93 -18.15 -5.49
N LYS A 141 18.00 -19.02 -6.50
CA LYS A 141 17.76 -18.63 -7.90
C LYS A 141 16.34 -18.09 -8.11
N PHE A 142 15.35 -18.71 -7.47
CA PHE A 142 13.98 -18.21 -7.51
C PHE A 142 13.86 -16.83 -6.83
N ILE A 143 14.49 -16.63 -5.67
CA ILE A 143 14.49 -15.33 -4.99
C ILE A 143 15.20 -14.26 -5.83
N ALA A 144 16.32 -14.58 -6.47
CA ALA A 144 17.02 -13.66 -7.37
C ALA A 144 16.12 -13.22 -8.54
N LYS A 145 15.43 -14.17 -9.19
CA LYS A 145 14.45 -13.89 -10.24
C LYS A 145 13.27 -13.05 -9.74
N LEU A 146 12.79 -13.30 -8.53
CA LEU A 146 11.71 -12.51 -7.91
C LEU A 146 12.15 -11.06 -7.67
N ILE A 147 13.34 -10.84 -7.10
CA ILE A 147 13.91 -9.51 -6.90
C ILE A 147 14.06 -8.80 -8.25
N SER A 148 14.62 -9.49 -9.26
CA SER A 148 14.75 -8.97 -10.62
C SER A 148 13.40 -8.52 -11.19
N GLY A 149 12.36 -9.35 -11.12
CA GLY A 149 11.02 -8.98 -11.58
C GLY A 149 10.39 -7.80 -10.82
N ILE A 150 10.65 -7.66 -9.52
CA ILE A 150 10.22 -6.50 -8.73
C ILE A 150 10.93 -5.23 -9.22
N LEU A 151 12.22 -5.30 -9.55
CA LEU A 151 12.98 -4.17 -10.08
C LEU A 151 12.51 -3.77 -11.48
N ASP A 152 12.17 -4.75 -12.35
CA ASP A 152 11.55 -4.45 -13.66
C ASP A 152 10.24 -3.67 -13.47
N TYR A 153 9.42 -4.09 -12.51
CA TYR A 153 8.18 -3.41 -12.20
C TYR A 153 8.40 -2.01 -11.61
N LYS A 154 9.41 -1.85 -10.74
CA LYS A 154 9.80 -0.56 -10.17
C LYS A 154 10.24 0.43 -11.25
N VAL A 155 11.01 0.00 -12.25
CA VAL A 155 11.40 0.86 -13.38
C VAL A 155 10.18 1.47 -14.07
N LEU A 156 9.11 0.69 -14.25
CA LEU A 156 7.87 1.19 -14.84
C LEU A 156 7.11 2.16 -13.92
N ILE A 157 7.12 1.92 -12.62
CA ILE A 157 6.52 2.83 -11.63
C ILE A 157 7.25 4.17 -11.65
N ASP A 158 8.59 4.14 -11.57
CA ASP A 158 9.43 5.34 -11.52
C ASP A 158 9.31 6.14 -12.82
N ALA A 159 9.26 5.46 -13.97
CA ALA A 159 9.03 6.07 -15.28
C ALA A 159 7.57 6.49 -15.53
N ARG A 160 6.65 6.24 -14.59
CA ARG A 160 5.20 6.42 -14.76
C ARG A 160 4.65 5.76 -16.03
N ALA A 161 5.20 4.61 -16.40
CA ALA A 161 4.92 3.89 -17.64
C ALA A 161 3.90 2.75 -17.49
N LEU A 162 3.41 2.49 -16.27
CA LEU A 162 2.32 1.55 -16.04
C LEU A 162 1.07 1.96 -16.85
N PRO A 163 0.35 1.00 -17.46
CA PRO A 163 -0.98 1.26 -18.00
C PRO A 163 -1.88 1.85 -16.91
N ILE A 164 -2.67 2.86 -17.27
CA ILE A 164 -3.62 3.46 -16.33
C ILE A 164 -4.73 2.44 -16.05
N ASP A 165 -4.95 2.13 -14.78
CA ASP A 165 -6.06 1.28 -14.38
C ASP A 165 -7.39 1.98 -14.66
N ARG A 166 -8.41 1.19 -14.99
CA ARG A 166 -9.73 1.70 -15.33
C ARG A 166 -10.81 0.98 -14.55
N ALA A 167 -11.82 1.73 -14.12
CA ALA A 167 -12.97 1.17 -13.42
C ALA A 167 -13.69 0.15 -14.32
N THR A 168 -14.09 -0.97 -13.73
CA THR A 168 -14.79 -2.07 -14.44
C THR A 168 -16.26 -2.17 -14.07
N SER A 169 -16.69 -1.46 -13.03
CA SER A 169 -18.03 -1.54 -12.45
C SER A 169 -18.88 -0.30 -12.74
N ARG A 170 -19.08 0.58 -11.74
CA ARG A 170 -20.05 1.68 -11.76
C ARG A 170 -19.78 2.70 -12.86
N GLU A 171 -18.52 3.08 -13.03
CA GLU A 171 -18.07 4.06 -14.03
C GLU A 171 -17.13 3.39 -15.04
N LYS A 172 -17.65 2.40 -15.77
CA LYS A 172 -16.83 1.54 -16.63
C LYS A 172 -15.98 2.36 -17.61
N GLY A 173 -14.68 2.04 -17.67
CA GLY A 173 -13.70 2.72 -18.51
C GLY A 173 -13.10 3.98 -17.90
N GLN A 174 -13.62 4.50 -16.79
CA GLN A 174 -13.07 5.68 -16.12
C GLN A 174 -11.64 5.42 -15.65
N PRO A 175 -10.67 6.30 -15.95
CA PRO A 175 -9.33 6.25 -15.37
C PRO A 175 -9.36 6.23 -13.85
N LEU A 176 -8.50 5.42 -13.22
CA LEU A 176 -8.33 5.36 -11.78
C LEU A 176 -7.05 6.09 -11.34
N CYS A 177 -7.05 6.52 -10.08
CA CYS A 177 -5.88 7.15 -9.47
C CYS A 177 -4.72 6.16 -9.36
N MET A 178 -3.55 6.54 -9.90
CA MET A 178 -2.33 5.72 -9.89
C MET A 178 -1.40 6.02 -8.70
N GLU A 179 -1.76 6.95 -7.82
CA GLU A 179 -0.89 7.43 -6.72
C GLU A 179 -0.47 6.33 -5.74
N GLN A 180 -1.27 5.28 -5.57
CA GLN A 180 -0.91 4.14 -4.73
C GLN A 180 0.30 3.36 -5.27
N TYR A 181 0.45 3.24 -6.59
CA TYR A 181 1.60 2.56 -7.19
C TYR A 181 2.92 3.28 -6.88
N TYR A 182 2.91 4.62 -6.93
CA TYR A 182 4.10 5.43 -6.65
C TYR A 182 4.55 5.41 -5.18
N ARG A 183 3.74 4.79 -4.31
CA ARG A 183 4.01 4.61 -2.87
C ARG A 183 4.54 3.21 -2.52
N LEU A 184 4.49 2.24 -3.44
CA LEU A 184 4.82 0.83 -3.16
C LEU A 184 6.23 0.63 -2.61
N PHE A 185 7.22 1.32 -3.17
CA PHE A 185 8.64 1.15 -2.83
C PHE A 185 9.25 2.37 -2.13
N SER A 186 8.43 3.34 -1.73
CA SER A 186 8.88 4.64 -1.19
C SER A 186 8.30 4.97 0.18
N CYS A 187 7.58 4.04 0.81
CA CYS A 187 6.87 4.28 2.06
C CYS A 187 7.41 3.44 3.23
N TYR A 188 7.43 4.04 4.41
CA TYR A 188 7.69 3.37 5.69
C TYR A 188 6.72 3.89 6.75
N ARG A 189 6.05 2.98 7.46
CA ARG A 189 5.19 3.31 8.61
C ARG A 189 6.02 3.34 9.88
N MET A 190 6.41 4.54 10.29
CA MET A 190 7.18 4.77 11.50
C MET A 190 6.28 4.74 12.73
N PRO A 191 6.60 3.94 13.77
CA PRO A 191 5.82 3.94 14.99
C PRO A 191 5.96 5.27 15.75
N ASP A 192 4.90 5.68 16.43
CA ASP A 192 4.93 6.83 17.35
C ASP A 192 4.16 6.52 18.64
N VAL A 193 4.47 7.27 19.70
CA VAL A 193 3.80 7.12 21.00
C VAL A 193 2.36 7.65 20.96
N SER A 194 2.08 8.59 20.05
CA SER A 194 0.78 9.21 19.85
C SER A 194 0.03 8.56 18.68
N ILE A 195 0.46 8.88 17.45
CA ILE A 195 -0.11 8.45 16.17
C ILE A 195 1.05 8.15 15.23
N ASP A 196 1.07 6.96 14.63
CA ASP A 196 2.12 6.55 13.69
C ASP A 196 2.27 7.55 12.54
N ARG A 197 3.44 7.58 11.90
CA ARG A 197 3.67 8.42 10.72
C ARG A 197 3.94 7.59 9.47
N LEU A 198 3.25 7.89 8.38
CA LEU A 198 3.62 7.39 7.06
C LEU A 198 4.72 8.28 6.48
N LEU A 199 5.96 7.81 6.51
CA LEU A 199 7.06 8.47 5.83
C LEU A 199 7.07 8.06 4.36
N GLN A 200 7.05 9.04 3.47
CA GLN A 200 7.23 8.82 2.03
C GLN A 200 8.54 9.48 1.57
N ILE A 201 9.43 8.67 1.01
CA ILE A 201 10.68 9.12 0.43
C ILE A 201 10.39 9.61 -0.99
N ARG A 202 10.11 10.92 -1.14
CA ARG A 202 9.95 11.57 -2.44
C ARG A 202 11.25 12.29 -2.81
N ASN A 203 11.86 11.96 -3.95
CA ASN A 203 12.94 12.74 -4.58
C ASN A 203 13.95 13.35 -3.60
N SER A 204 14.48 12.56 -2.66
CA SER A 204 15.51 13.06 -1.76
C SER A 204 16.84 13.08 -2.52
N LYS A 205 17.63 14.15 -2.37
CA LYS A 205 19.05 14.15 -2.77
C LYS A 205 19.82 12.94 -2.18
N LEU A 206 19.29 12.34 -1.11
CA LEU A 206 19.78 11.09 -0.51
C LEU A 206 19.64 9.86 -1.42
N LEU A 207 18.60 9.76 -2.27
CA LEU A 207 18.45 8.66 -3.23
C LEU A 207 19.61 8.64 -4.25
N TYR A 208 20.10 9.82 -4.66
CA TYR A 208 21.26 9.93 -5.55
C TYR A 208 22.59 9.53 -4.88
N HIS A 209 22.66 9.51 -3.54
CA HIS A 209 23.89 9.26 -2.80
C HIS A 209 23.94 7.89 -2.10
N GLN A 210 22.80 7.30 -1.74
CA GLN A 210 22.75 6.05 -0.97
C GLN A 210 22.52 4.79 -1.82
N GLY A 211 22.21 4.94 -3.11
CA GLY A 211 21.92 3.82 -4.01
C GLY A 211 20.60 3.11 -3.68
N GLU A 212 20.16 2.26 -4.59
CA GLU A 212 18.98 1.42 -4.39
C GLU A 212 19.39 0.07 -3.82
N HIS A 213 18.68 -0.36 -2.78
CA HIS A 213 18.95 -1.62 -2.08
C HIS A 213 17.66 -2.32 -1.67
N VAL A 214 17.78 -3.61 -1.41
CA VAL A 214 16.77 -4.41 -0.73
C VAL A 214 17.32 -4.87 0.62
N ILE A 215 16.42 -5.05 1.59
CA ILE A 215 16.75 -5.67 2.87
C ILE A 215 16.42 -7.16 2.78
N VAL A 216 17.43 -8.01 2.96
CA VAL A 216 17.27 -9.46 3.03
C VAL A 216 17.24 -9.87 4.50
N ALA A 217 16.13 -10.46 4.94
CA ALA A 217 16.01 -11.04 6.27
C ALA A 217 16.21 -12.56 6.18
N TYR A 218 17.21 -13.10 6.90
CA TYR A 218 17.49 -14.54 6.95
C TYR A 218 17.97 -14.91 8.35
N ARG A 219 17.36 -15.92 8.98
CA ARG A 219 17.61 -16.32 10.39
C ARG A 219 17.64 -15.13 11.36
N ASN A 220 16.63 -14.25 11.29
CA ASN A 220 16.49 -13.05 12.11
C ASN A 220 17.59 -11.97 11.92
N GLN A 221 18.54 -12.19 11.01
CA GLN A 221 19.58 -11.22 10.63
C GLN A 221 19.14 -10.43 9.38
N PHE A 222 19.53 -9.15 9.31
CA PHE A 222 19.16 -8.24 8.21
C PHE A 222 20.40 -7.80 7.43
N PHE A 223 20.35 -7.96 6.11
CA PHE A 223 21.45 -7.63 5.20
C PHE A 223 20.99 -6.59 4.18
N VAL A 224 21.83 -5.60 3.95
CA VAL A 224 21.64 -4.61 2.87
C VAL A 224 22.24 -5.18 1.59
N LEU A 225 21.40 -5.43 0.59
CA LEU A 225 21.82 -5.87 -0.74
C LEU A 225 21.58 -4.73 -1.72
N ASN A 226 22.66 -4.05 -2.13
CA ASN A 226 22.60 -3.03 -3.17
C ASN A 226 22.27 -3.69 -4.51
N VAL A 227 21.20 -3.23 -5.15
CA VAL A 227 20.71 -3.79 -6.43
C VAL A 227 21.08 -2.91 -7.63
N ILE A 228 21.55 -1.69 -7.37
CA ILE A 228 22.11 -0.79 -8.36
C ILE A 228 23.49 -0.34 -7.88
N ILE A 229 24.52 -0.61 -8.66
CA ILE A 229 25.91 -0.22 -8.39
C ILE A 229 26.41 0.59 -9.59
N ASN A 230 26.95 1.78 -9.33
CA ASN A 230 27.44 2.69 -10.38
C ASN A 230 26.41 2.95 -11.50
N PHE A 231 25.14 3.13 -11.14
CA PHE A 231 24.00 3.30 -12.05
C PHE A 231 23.67 2.09 -12.93
N THR A 232 24.32 0.95 -12.70
CA THR A 232 24.03 -0.32 -13.38
C THR A 232 23.28 -1.24 -12.42
N ARG A 233 22.14 -1.75 -12.87
CA ARG A 233 21.39 -2.77 -12.12
C ARG A 233 22.13 -4.11 -12.20
N LEU A 234 22.17 -4.81 -11.08
CA LEU A 234 22.67 -6.18 -11.00
C LEU A 234 21.76 -7.15 -11.78
N ASP A 235 22.38 -8.10 -12.47
CA ASP A 235 21.66 -9.18 -13.12
C ASP A 235 21.25 -10.28 -12.12
N GLU A 236 20.51 -11.28 -12.60
CA GLU A 236 20.00 -12.37 -11.75
C GLU A 236 21.13 -13.21 -11.13
N ASP A 237 22.25 -13.38 -11.83
CA ASP A 237 23.38 -14.20 -11.38
C ASP A 237 24.20 -13.47 -10.30
N ASP A 238 24.38 -12.15 -10.44
CA ASP A 238 24.97 -11.28 -9.42
C ASP A 238 24.11 -11.25 -8.14
N ILE A 239 22.80 -11.06 -8.27
CA ILE A 239 21.87 -11.09 -7.13
C ILE A 239 21.91 -12.46 -6.44
N TYR A 240 21.88 -13.55 -7.21
CA TYR A 240 22.03 -14.91 -6.67
C TYR A 240 23.34 -15.09 -5.90
N THR A 241 24.45 -14.58 -6.43
CA THR A 241 25.77 -14.66 -5.79
C THR A 241 25.79 -13.91 -4.45
N LEU A 242 25.18 -12.72 -4.38
CA LEU A 242 25.03 -11.96 -3.15
C LEU A 242 24.13 -12.68 -2.14
N LEU A 243 23.02 -13.27 -2.58
CA LEU A 243 22.13 -14.05 -1.72
C LEU A 243 22.82 -15.28 -1.14
N ARG A 244 23.65 -15.99 -1.92
CA ARG A 244 24.47 -17.09 -1.39
C ARG A 244 25.42 -16.62 -0.30
N ARG A 245 26.03 -15.45 -0.48
CA ARG A 245 26.93 -14.86 0.51
C ARG A 245 26.19 -14.50 1.80
N VAL A 246 24.97 -13.97 1.69
CA VAL A 246 24.09 -13.72 2.85
C VAL A 246 23.83 -15.01 3.63
N VAL A 247 23.42 -16.08 2.95
CA VAL A 247 23.16 -17.37 3.60
C VAL A 247 24.42 -17.91 4.27
N GLN A 248 25.56 -17.87 3.59
CA GLN A 248 26.84 -18.32 4.15
C GLN A 248 27.19 -17.56 5.43
N ILE A 249 27.15 -16.22 5.41
CA ILE A 249 27.47 -15.39 6.58
C ILE A 249 26.55 -15.72 7.76
N ALA A 250 25.25 -15.84 7.51
CA ALA A 250 24.28 -16.11 8.57
C ALA A 250 24.34 -17.55 9.10
N ASP A 251 24.72 -18.53 8.27
CA ASP A 251 24.91 -19.92 8.71
C ASP A 251 26.23 -20.10 9.49
N ASP A 252 27.27 -19.33 9.15
CA ASP A 252 28.56 -19.35 9.86
C ASP A 252 28.47 -18.72 11.26
N ASP A 253 27.61 -17.70 11.45
CA ASP A 253 27.35 -17.09 12.76
C ASP A 253 25.85 -16.82 12.99
N PRO A 254 25.07 -17.85 13.38
CA PRO A 254 23.62 -17.74 13.51
C PRO A 254 23.14 -16.81 14.64
N TRP A 255 23.99 -16.53 15.62
CA TRP A 255 23.63 -15.80 16.85
C TRP A 255 24.29 -14.42 16.92
N SER A 256 24.76 -13.92 15.78
CA SER A 256 25.52 -12.67 15.68
C SER A 256 24.73 -11.41 16.04
N THR A 257 23.40 -11.45 15.99
CA THR A 257 22.54 -10.28 16.22
C THR A 257 21.32 -10.61 17.07
N ASP A 258 20.88 -9.63 17.86
CA ASP A 258 19.57 -9.66 18.51
C ASP A 258 18.44 -9.70 17.48
N GLU A 259 17.31 -10.31 17.86
CA GLU A 259 16.14 -10.51 16.99
C GLU A 259 15.30 -9.22 16.84
N VAL A 260 15.92 -8.11 16.47
CA VAL A 260 15.31 -6.76 16.45
C VAL A 260 14.01 -6.67 15.62
N GLY A 261 13.87 -7.54 14.62
CA GLY A 261 12.68 -7.63 13.78
C GLY A 261 11.40 -7.95 14.56
N ILE A 262 11.49 -8.74 15.63
CA ILE A 262 10.31 -9.18 16.39
C ILE A 262 9.60 -8.00 17.05
N TYR A 263 10.32 -6.94 17.43
CA TYR A 263 9.71 -5.78 18.06
C TYR A 263 8.73 -5.05 17.15
N THR A 264 8.87 -5.18 15.83
CA THR A 264 7.91 -4.60 14.86
C THR A 264 6.53 -5.25 14.91
N SER A 265 6.41 -6.42 15.54
CA SER A 265 5.15 -7.15 15.77
C SER A 265 4.41 -6.71 17.04
N LEU A 266 5.03 -5.90 17.90
CA LEU A 266 4.40 -5.41 19.12
C LEU A 266 3.27 -4.42 18.82
N PRO A 267 2.37 -4.16 19.78
CA PRO A 267 1.43 -3.03 19.70
C PRO A 267 2.17 -1.73 19.37
N ARG A 268 1.55 -0.84 18.57
CA ARG A 268 2.26 0.30 17.94
C ARG A 268 2.98 1.19 18.94
N ARG A 269 2.30 1.54 20.04
CA ARG A 269 2.87 2.38 21.10
C ARG A 269 4.03 1.69 21.81
N THR A 270 3.92 0.39 22.08
CA THR A 270 5.01 -0.39 22.68
C THR A 270 6.22 -0.43 21.75
N TRP A 271 6.00 -0.70 20.45
CA TRP A 271 7.05 -0.65 19.45
C TRP A 271 7.71 0.74 19.38
N ALA A 272 6.92 1.83 19.46
CA ALA A 272 7.47 3.19 19.47
C ALA A 272 8.45 3.43 20.63
N HIS A 273 8.14 2.92 21.83
CA HIS A 273 9.03 3.04 22.99
C HIS A 273 10.30 2.21 22.79
N VAL A 274 10.17 0.94 22.39
CA VAL A 274 11.33 0.06 22.14
C VAL A 274 12.23 0.66 21.05
N ARG A 275 11.65 1.14 19.95
CA ARG A 275 12.40 1.82 18.89
C ARG A 275 13.14 3.05 19.41
N THR A 276 12.53 3.83 20.30
CA THR A 276 13.18 5.01 20.88
C THR A 276 14.41 4.63 21.70
N GLU A 277 14.34 3.53 22.46
CA GLU A 277 15.50 3.00 23.19
C GLU A 277 16.58 2.43 22.25
N LEU A 278 16.19 1.73 21.18
CA LEU A 278 17.14 1.19 20.18
C LEU A 278 17.90 2.28 19.39
N MET A 279 17.41 3.52 19.39
CA MET A 279 18.02 4.65 18.68
C MET A 279 18.94 5.49 19.57
N LYS A 280 19.14 5.12 20.83
CA LYS A 280 20.12 5.74 21.74
C LYS A 280 21.49 5.10 21.59
#